data_AF-A0A1W9X3T2-F1
#
_entry.id   AF-A0A1W9X3T2-F1
#
_cell.length_a   1.000
_cell.length_b   1.000
_cell.length_c   1.000
_cell.angle_alpha   90.00
_cell.angle_beta   90.00
_cell.angle_gamma   90.00
#
_symmetry.space_group_name_H-M   'P 1'
#
loop_
_entity.id
_entity.type
_entity.pdbx_description
1 polymer ?
#
loop_
_entity_poly.entity_id
_entity_poly.type
_entity_poly.pdbx_seq_one_letter_code
_entity_poly.pdbx_strand_id
1 'polypeptide(L)' 'MPDKITYEFTSKGLKDSEKLIVTDFRGSEAISEPYEYTVSLKSESADIDMDEMLSAPCTFLMTVGRYQ' A
#
# COMPACT_ATOMS: atom_id res chain seq x y z
N MET A 1 0.61 -9.25 -24.15
CA MET A 1 1.02 -9.65 -22.79
C MET A 1 0.53 -8.56 -21.86
N PRO A 2 -0.27 -8.86 -20.82
CA PRO A 2 -0.80 -7.82 -19.95
C PRO A 2 0.35 -7.15 -19.20
N ASP A 3 0.28 -5.83 -19.06
CA ASP A 3 1.18 -5.07 -18.20
C ASP A 3 1.07 -5.63 -16.77
N LYS A 4 2.20 -5.98 -16.16
CA LYS A 4 2.19 -6.49 -14.79
C LYS A 4 2.28 -5.28 -13.87
N ILE A 5 1.25 -5.09 -13.06
CA ILE A 5 1.24 -4.07 -12.01
C ILE A 5 1.71 -4.74 -10.71
N THR A 6 2.72 -4.17 -10.07
CA THR A 6 3.15 -4.58 -8.73
C THR A 6 2.91 -3.45 -7.75
N TYR A 7 2.43 -3.83 -6.56
CA TYR A 7 2.13 -2.91 -5.48
C TYR A 7 2.99 -3.24 -4.28
N GLU A 8 3.58 -2.23 -3.67
CA GLU A 8 4.35 -2.34 -2.45
C GLU A 8 3.83 -1.31 -1.44
N PHE A 9 3.62 -1.76 -0.20
CA PHE A 9 3.20 -0.89 0.90
C PHE A 9 4.21 -1.00 2.02
N THR A 10 4.69 0.14 2.49
CA THR A 10 5.65 0.24 3.60
C THR A 10 5.18 1.29 4.57
N SER A 11 5.39 1.05 5.86
CA SER A 11 5.15 2.03 6.93
C SER A 11 6.32 2.00 7.89
N LYS A 12 6.70 3.16 8.43
CA LYS A 12 7.72 3.23 9.49
C LYS A 12 7.25 2.61 10.80
N GLY A 13 5.95 2.43 10.98
CA GLY A 13 5.36 1.75 12.13
C GLY A 13 5.26 0.24 11.99
N LEU A 14 5.74 -0.35 10.89
CA LEU A 14 5.81 -1.81 10.71
C LEU A 14 7.24 -2.27 10.94
N LYS A 15 7.41 -3.39 11.67
CA LYS A 15 8.71 -4.06 11.74
C LYS A 15 9.01 -4.72 10.40
N ASP A 16 10.29 -4.89 10.05
CA ASP A 16 10.71 -5.59 8.81
C ASP A 16 10.13 -7.01 8.65
N SER A 17 9.76 -7.65 9.76
CA SER A 17 9.10 -8.97 9.78
C SER A 17 7.62 -8.93 9.42
N GLU A 18 7.00 -7.76 9.44
CA GLU A 18 5.55 -7.56 9.25
C GLU A 18 5.29 -7.11 7.81
N LYS A 19 5.06 -8.08 6.93
CA LYS A 19 4.75 -7.80 5.53
C LYS A 19 3.25 -7.62 5.33
N LEU A 20 2.87 -6.49 4.75
CA LEU A 20 1.53 -6.23 4.26
C LEU A 20 1.47 -6.44 2.75
N ILE A 21 0.53 -7.27 2.32
CA ILE A 21 0.28 -7.56 0.90
C ILE A 21 -0.89 -6.68 0.46
N VAL A 22 -0.67 -5.84 -0.55
CA VAL A 22 -1.74 -5.06 -1.16
C VAL A 22 -2.62 -5.99 -2.01
N THR A 23 -3.92 -6.00 -1.74
CA THR A 23 -4.89 -6.83 -2.46
C THR A 23 -5.77 -6.05 -3.42
N ASP A 24 -6.08 -4.79 -3.09
CA ASP A 24 -6.86 -3.88 -3.91
C ASP A 24 -6.39 -2.44 -3.66
N PHE A 25 -6.43 -1.62 -4.69
CA PHE A 25 -6.11 -0.20 -4.61
C PHE A 25 -7.12 0.59 -5.43
N ARG A 26 -7.72 1.61 -4.81
CA ARG A 26 -8.64 2.55 -5.47
C ARG A 26 -8.27 3.96 -5.07
N GLY A 27 -8.26 4.86 -6.03
CA GLY A 27 -7.92 6.25 -5.82
C GLY A 27 -8.81 7.17 -6.63
N SER A 28 -9.11 8.34 -6.08
CA SER A 28 -9.67 9.46 -6.82
C SER A 28 -8.78 10.69 -6.62
N GLU A 29 -8.38 11.29 -7.73
CA GLU A 29 -7.63 12.54 -7.77
C GLU A 29 -8.35 13.48 -8.73
N ALA A 30 -8.57 14.71 -8.29
CA ALA A 30 -9.13 15.78 -9.11
C ALA A 30 -8.38 17.08 -8.84
N ILE A 31 -8.37 17.96 -9.85
CA ILE A 31 -7.73 19.27 -9.71
C ILE A 31 -8.47 20.07 -8.64
N SER A 32 -7.73 20.55 -7.64
CA SER A 32 -8.26 21.36 -6.53
C SER A 32 -9.18 20.61 -5.56
N GLU A 33 -9.20 19.28 -5.58
CA GLU A 33 -9.82 18.46 -4.54
C GLU A 33 -8.76 17.64 -3.79
N PRO A 34 -8.98 17.30 -2.50
CA PRO A 34 -8.13 16.36 -1.79
C PRO A 34 -8.09 15.02 -2.52
N TYR A 35 -6.91 14.42 -2.61
CA TYR A 35 -6.78 13.05 -3.07
C TYR A 35 -7.38 12.11 -2.01
N GLU A 36 -8.09 11.09 -2.46
CA GLU A 36 -8.57 10.01 -1.60
C GLU A 36 -8.12 8.68 -2.18
N TYR A 37 -7.43 7.88 -1.36
CA TYR A 37 -7.01 6.54 -1.72
C TYR A 37 -7.50 5.54 -0.67
N THR A 38 -8.05 4.44 -1.14
CA THR A 38 -8.37 3.25 -0.36
C THR A 38 -7.43 2.13 -0.76
N VAL A 39 -6.64 1.65 0.20
CA VAL A 39 -5.73 0.51 0.02
C VAL A 39 -6.25 -0.65 0.86
N SER A 40 -6.55 -1.77 0.23
CA SER A 40 -6.86 -3.02 0.93
C SER A 40 -5.57 -3.79 1.16
N LEU A 41 -5.28 -4.07 2.44
CA LEU A 41 -4.06 -4.74 2.88
C LEU A 41 -4.43 -6.08 3.52
N LYS A 42 -3.64 -7.10 3.23
CA LYS A 42 -3.70 -8.41 3.90
C LYS A 42 -2.39 -8.64 4.63
N SER A 43 -2.51 -9.05 5.89
CA SER A 43 -1.39 -9.52 6.70
C SER A 43 -1.49 -11.04 6.89
N GLU A 44 -0.36 -11.70 7.01
CA GLU A 44 -0.28 -13.08 7.53
C GLU A 44 -0.06 -13.11 9.06
N SER A 45 0.35 -11.99 9.66
CA SER A 45 0.53 -11.80 11.10
C SER A 45 -0.70 -11.15 11.73
N ALA A 46 -1.18 -11.71 12.84
CA ALA A 46 -2.26 -11.12 13.64
C ALA A 46 -1.74 -10.07 14.65
N ASP A 47 -0.43 -10.00 14.86
CA ASP A 47 0.22 -9.18 15.90
C ASP A 47 0.64 -7.78 15.40
N ILE A 48 0.07 -7.31 14.29
CA ILE A 48 0.39 -5.98 13.76
C ILE A 48 -0.15 -4.91 14.70
N ASP A 49 0.76 -4.02 15.14
CA ASP A 49 0.39 -2.82 15.88
C ASP A 49 -0.21 -1.78 14.91
N MET A 50 -1.54 -1.80 14.82
CA MET A 50 -2.29 -0.90 13.95
C MET A 50 -2.18 0.56 14.39
N ASP A 51 -2.05 0.82 15.69
CA ASP A 51 -1.97 2.18 16.22
C ASP A 51 -0.61 2.79 15.85
N GLU A 52 0.47 2.02 16.00
CA GLU A 52 1.81 2.44 15.59
C GLU A 52 1.86 2.68 14.07
N MET A 53 1.29 1.77 13.27
CA MET A 53 1.23 1.90 11.81
C MET A 53 0.47 3.16 11.36
N LEU A 54 -0.69 3.44 11.96
CA LEU A 54 -1.55 4.59 11.60
C LEU A 54 -0.97 5.93 12.09
N SER A 55 -0.15 5.90 13.15
CA SER A 55 0.56 7.08 13.66
C SER A 55 1.78 7.48 12.80
N ALA A 56 2.24 6.59 11.94
CA ALA A 56 3.44 6.76 11.13
C ALA A 56 3.11 7.04 9.65
N PRO A 57 3.96 7.81 8.94
CA PRO A 57 3.80 8.00 7.51
C PRO A 57 3.96 6.67 6.76
N CYS A 58 3.02 6.41 5.85
CA CYS A 58 2.99 5.24 4.98
C CYS A 58 3.39 5.62 3.56
N THR A 59 4.05 4.70 2.85
CA THR A 59 4.43 4.85 1.45
C THR A 59 3.83 3.70 0.65
N PHE A 60 3.06 4.06 -0.38
CA PHE A 60 2.52 3.15 -1.37
C PHE A 60 3.26 3.34 -2.69
N LEU A 61 3.85 2.26 -3.21
CA LEU A 61 4.56 2.26 -4.49
C LEU A 61 3.80 1.38 -5.48
N MET A 62 3.39 1.98 -6.60
CA MET A 62 2.80 1.28 -7.72
C MET A 62 3.76 1.31 -8.90
N THR A 63 4.20 0.13 -9.34
CA THR A 63 5.04 -0.02 -10.52
C THR A 63 4.22 -0.62 -11.65
N VAL A 64 4.12 0.11 -12.76
CA VAL A 64 3.42 -0.32 -13.98
C VAL A 64 4.47 -0.53 -15.07
N GLY A 65 4.60 -1.76 -15.60
CA GLY A 65 5.57 -2.04 -16.65
C GLY A 65 5.33 -3.33 -17.43
N ARG A 66 5.97 -3.40 -18.60
CA ARG A 66 6.13 -4.63 -19.39
C ARG A 66 7.40 -5.34 -18.91
N TYR A 67 7.27 -6.56 -18.42
CA TYR A 67 8.43 -7.44 -18.24
C TYR A 67 9.02 -7.73 -19.63
N GLN A 68 10.30 -7.41 -19.84
CA GLN A 68 11.10 -7.96 -20.95
C GLN A 68 11.54 -9.39 -20.60
#